data_AF-A0A818CG54-F1
#
_entry.id   AF-A0A818CG54-F1
#
_cell.length_a   1.000
_cell.length_b   1.000
_cell.length_c   1.000
_cell.angle_alpha   90.00
_cell.angle_beta   90.00
_cell.angle_gamma   90.00
#
_symmetry.space_group_name_H-M   'P 1'
#
loop_
_entity.id
_entity.type
_entity.pdbx_description
1 polymer ?
#
loop_
_entity_poly.entity_id
_entity_poly.type
_entity_poly.pdbx_seq_one_letter_code
_entity_poly.pdbx_strand_id
1 'polypeptide(L)'
;MIDETKIGKLYHRNHAQREEALDEIYQILNSFSGDQEDARAHLRAGSFVVARMFRADVLATFSHSLKLFHLLMNDYVRRHSIQKQDIIASLERVLPVLLQRTGDSNARLRQRAQEAIIESASYPELKPLHIITHYCVLPFNKTCAPRLAISRCELIEELMKILDVKTGENGLNVDNVSKFCAQALEHNAGEVRELAMKLLLSLYKTHGSIVKRYLPPDNDQTRRIKKYRDMFDAFDRMDGRTVKGDEKASTSDPSETGRKQGGTSDAGKRDILKQQNIAREQQKNFDAKGSTSKSRTPTRLDRKTPTTSVADESEFTPENTCIFCGEKNEDFVRDGLEQHYWANCPMLRRCQECNQVVEIGIYIDHLLRECGKKGKYQQCPRCTEAIGNDFDVHVKLKECHETKPNTSRCPLCHMNIPEGDKPWRDHLMGVDGCVKNPRRIQALKKNKYSQQQQQQKSVVVPTSQVNVMKKTTTGGQKKVTTTVK
;
A
#
# COMPACT_ATOMS: atom_id res chain seq x y z
N MET A 1 -23.91 21.02 -4.17
CA MET A 1 -24.51 19.76 -4.69
C MET A 1 -24.58 18.67 -3.62
N ILE A 2 -23.45 18.29 -3.01
CA ILE A 2 -23.46 17.45 -1.80
C ILE A 2 -23.56 18.40 -0.61
N ASP A 3 -24.79 18.67 -0.17
CA ASP A 3 -25.06 19.54 0.98
C ASP A 3 -24.72 18.84 2.31
N GLU A 4 -24.69 19.63 3.38
CA GLU A 4 -24.40 19.14 4.73
C GLU A 4 -25.34 18.00 5.16
N THR A 5 -26.60 18.03 4.71
CA THR A 5 -27.58 16.97 4.97
C THR A 5 -27.16 15.64 4.36
N LYS A 6 -26.78 15.61 3.08
CA LYS A 6 -26.29 14.40 2.39
C LYS A 6 -24.97 13.92 2.99
N ILE A 7 -24.07 14.82 3.34
CA ILE A 7 -22.84 14.49 4.06
C ILE A 7 -23.20 13.84 5.41
N GLY A 8 -24.11 14.43 6.18
CA GLY A 8 -24.59 13.87 7.44
C GLY A 8 -25.11 12.44 7.29
N LYS A 9 -25.94 12.18 6.27
CA LYS A 9 -26.42 10.83 5.95
C LYS A 9 -25.27 9.86 5.56
N LEU A 10 -24.30 10.31 4.76
CA LEU A 10 -23.12 9.51 4.37
C LEU A 10 -22.23 9.09 5.56
N TYR A 11 -22.18 9.90 6.62
CA TYR A 11 -21.40 9.61 7.83
C TYR A 11 -22.24 8.97 8.94
N HIS A 12 -23.53 8.75 8.71
CA HIS A 12 -24.40 8.15 9.70
C HIS A 12 -24.09 6.66 9.92
N ARG A 13 -24.28 6.19 11.16
CA ARG A 13 -24.03 4.79 11.52
C ARG A 13 -24.99 3.83 10.79
N ASN A 14 -26.22 4.27 10.55
CA ASN A 14 -27.22 3.52 9.80
C ASN A 14 -26.81 3.38 8.31
N HIS A 15 -26.67 2.14 7.85
CA HIS A 15 -26.32 1.82 6.47
C HIS A 15 -27.41 2.22 5.47
N ALA A 16 -28.69 2.13 5.84
CA ALA A 16 -29.79 2.52 4.96
C ALA A 16 -29.74 4.01 4.61
N GLN A 17 -29.36 4.88 5.56
CA GLN A 17 -29.20 6.30 5.29
C GLN A 17 -28.00 6.60 4.40
N ARG A 18 -26.92 5.81 4.51
CA ARG A 18 -25.78 5.91 3.59
C ARG A 18 -26.16 5.50 2.18
N GLU A 19 -26.97 4.45 2.04
CA GLU A 19 -27.49 3.98 0.76
C GLU A 19 -28.42 5.01 0.11
N GLU A 20 -29.35 5.56 0.88
CA GLU A 20 -30.23 6.66 0.43
C GLU A 20 -29.41 7.86 -0.05
N ALA A 21 -28.40 8.28 0.71
CA ALA A 21 -27.53 9.39 0.30
C ALA A 21 -26.73 9.09 -0.97
N LEU A 22 -26.26 7.84 -1.14
CA LEU A 22 -25.57 7.41 -2.35
C LEU A 22 -26.50 7.44 -3.57
N ASP A 23 -27.75 7.01 -3.43
CA ASP A 23 -28.74 7.07 -4.50
C ASP A 23 -29.15 8.51 -4.81
N GLU A 24 -29.32 9.38 -3.81
CA GLU A 24 -29.57 10.82 -4.03
C GLU A 24 -28.41 11.46 -4.83
N ILE A 25 -27.16 11.21 -4.41
CA ILE A 25 -25.97 11.73 -5.11
C ILE A 25 -25.89 11.16 -6.53
N TYR A 26 -26.19 9.88 -6.70
CA TYR A 26 -26.27 9.25 -8.02
C TYR A 26 -27.27 9.97 -8.92
N GLN A 27 -28.50 10.23 -8.44
CA GLN A 27 -29.52 10.88 -9.26
C GLN A 27 -29.11 12.29 -9.66
N ILE A 28 -28.57 13.06 -8.71
CA ILE A 28 -28.13 14.44 -8.98
C ILE A 28 -27.04 14.47 -10.07
N LEU A 29 -26.03 13.60 -9.95
CA LEU A 29 -24.96 13.50 -10.93
C LEU A 29 -25.45 12.97 -12.27
N ASN A 30 -26.39 12.02 -12.25
CA ASN A 30 -26.95 11.45 -13.47
C ASN A 30 -27.81 12.45 -14.25
N SER A 31 -28.49 13.38 -13.58
CA SER A 31 -29.28 14.44 -14.21
C SER A 31 -28.51 15.75 -14.44
N PHE A 32 -27.24 15.81 -14.07
CA PHE A 32 -26.47 17.05 -14.15
C PHE A 32 -26.19 17.45 -15.62
N SER A 33 -26.39 18.73 -15.92
CA SER A 33 -26.17 19.32 -17.25
C SER A 33 -25.56 20.72 -17.17
N GLY A 34 -24.81 21.01 -16.11
CA GLY A 34 -24.15 22.31 -15.91
C GLY A 34 -22.82 22.41 -16.68
N ASP A 35 -22.03 23.43 -16.32
CA ASP A 35 -20.76 23.70 -16.98
C ASP A 35 -19.64 22.69 -16.64
N GLN A 36 -18.51 22.83 -17.32
CA GLN A 36 -17.36 21.93 -17.18
C GLN A 36 -16.61 22.15 -15.85
N GLU A 37 -16.67 23.33 -15.23
CA GLU A 37 -16.03 23.59 -13.95
C GLU A 37 -16.76 22.87 -12.82
N ASP A 38 -18.07 23.01 -12.78
CA ASP A 38 -18.95 22.26 -11.88
C ASP A 38 -18.84 20.77 -12.13
N ALA A 39 -18.77 20.33 -13.40
CA ALA A 39 -18.58 18.91 -13.72
C ALA A 39 -17.28 18.33 -13.13
N ARG A 40 -16.18 19.09 -13.21
CA ARG A 40 -14.90 18.70 -12.59
C ARG A 40 -15.01 18.66 -11.06
N ALA A 41 -15.62 19.67 -10.45
CA ALA A 41 -15.84 19.70 -9.00
C ALA A 41 -16.70 18.51 -8.53
N HIS A 42 -17.73 18.16 -9.30
CA HIS A 42 -18.60 17.01 -9.07
C HIS A 42 -17.88 15.67 -9.19
N LEU A 43 -17.03 15.48 -10.20
CA LEU A 43 -16.20 14.28 -10.30
C LEU A 43 -15.28 14.15 -9.09
N ARG A 44 -14.60 15.23 -8.68
CA ARG A 44 -13.70 15.21 -7.51
C ARG A 44 -14.46 14.86 -6.24
N ALA A 45 -15.57 15.53 -5.97
CA ALA A 45 -16.40 15.27 -4.80
C ALA A 45 -17.00 13.86 -4.81
N GLY A 46 -17.49 13.41 -5.97
CA GLY A 46 -18.00 12.06 -6.18
C GLY A 46 -16.93 10.99 -5.94
N SER A 47 -15.72 11.19 -6.45
CA SER A 47 -14.58 10.28 -6.22
C SER A 47 -14.23 10.16 -4.74
N PHE A 48 -14.34 11.25 -3.97
CA PHE A 48 -14.14 11.26 -2.53
C PHE A 48 -15.20 10.44 -1.80
N VAL A 49 -16.48 10.63 -2.15
CA VAL A 49 -17.60 9.85 -1.60
C VAL A 49 -17.42 8.36 -1.90
N VAL A 50 -17.13 8.01 -3.16
CA VAL A 50 -16.89 6.62 -3.57
C VAL A 50 -15.73 6.00 -2.79
N ALA A 51 -14.57 6.65 -2.73
CA ALA A 51 -13.43 6.13 -2.00
C ALA A 51 -13.71 5.94 -0.50
N ARG A 52 -14.54 6.81 0.09
CA ARG A 52 -14.98 6.67 1.49
C ARG A 52 -15.94 5.50 1.67
N MET A 53 -16.91 5.34 0.78
CA MET A 53 -17.95 4.30 0.86
C MET A 53 -17.45 2.91 0.45
N PHE A 54 -16.40 2.84 -0.37
CA PHE A 54 -15.64 1.60 -0.58
C PHE A 54 -14.95 1.06 0.66
N ARG A 55 -14.92 1.79 1.78
CA ARG A 55 -14.47 1.25 3.08
C ARG A 55 -15.63 0.70 3.93
N ALA A 56 -16.86 0.67 3.41
CA ALA A 56 -18.00 0.12 4.13
C ALA A 56 -17.98 -1.42 4.12
N ASP A 57 -18.25 -2.03 5.28
CA ASP A 57 -18.27 -3.48 5.44
C ASP A 57 -19.57 -4.13 4.94
N VAL A 58 -20.64 -3.33 4.81
CA VAL A 58 -21.94 -3.82 4.34
C VAL A 58 -21.98 -3.83 2.83
N LEU A 59 -22.32 -4.99 2.28
CA LEU A 59 -22.37 -5.25 0.84
C LEU A 59 -23.34 -4.32 0.10
N ALA A 60 -24.49 -4.00 0.69
CA ALA A 60 -25.47 -3.10 0.06
C ALA A 60 -24.90 -1.69 -0.13
N THR A 61 -24.35 -1.08 0.93
CA THR A 61 -23.64 0.21 0.84
C THR A 61 -22.50 0.17 -0.18
N PHE A 62 -21.68 -0.90 -0.18
CA PHE A 62 -20.62 -1.09 -1.17
C PHE A 62 -21.17 -1.15 -2.60
N SER A 63 -22.29 -1.85 -2.80
CA SER A 63 -22.94 -2.01 -4.11
C SER A 63 -23.46 -0.68 -4.66
N HIS A 64 -24.06 0.17 -3.83
CA HIS A 64 -24.50 1.51 -4.22
C HIS A 64 -23.30 2.42 -4.55
N SER A 65 -22.20 2.29 -3.79
CA SER A 65 -20.97 3.03 -4.12
C SER A 65 -20.32 2.56 -5.42
N LEU A 66 -20.41 1.27 -5.77
CA LEU A 66 -19.97 0.76 -7.07
C LEU A 66 -20.83 1.34 -8.20
N LYS A 67 -22.17 1.35 -8.03
CA LYS A 67 -23.08 1.96 -9.00
C LYS A 67 -22.72 3.43 -9.27
N LEU A 68 -22.40 4.19 -8.22
CA LEU A 68 -21.92 5.57 -8.34
C LEU A 68 -20.54 5.66 -9.03
N PHE A 69 -19.61 4.75 -8.70
CA PHE A 69 -18.31 4.66 -9.37
C PHE A 69 -18.45 4.43 -10.88
N HIS A 70 -19.30 3.50 -11.29
CA HIS A 70 -19.54 3.20 -12.71
C HIS A 70 -20.18 4.39 -13.44
N LEU A 71 -21.15 5.08 -12.81
CA LEU A 71 -21.70 6.33 -13.35
C LEU A 71 -20.59 7.35 -13.58
N LEU A 72 -19.77 7.62 -12.55
CA LEU A 72 -18.70 8.63 -12.63
C LEU A 72 -17.65 8.28 -13.69
N MET A 73 -17.12 7.06 -13.65
CA MET A 73 -15.94 6.69 -14.46
C MET A 73 -16.26 6.29 -15.89
N ASN A 74 -17.47 5.81 -16.19
CA ASN A 74 -17.83 5.42 -17.55
C ASN A 74 -18.61 6.53 -18.24
N ASP A 75 -19.75 6.89 -17.67
CA ASP A 75 -20.73 7.72 -18.35
C ASP A 75 -20.46 9.21 -18.11
N TYR A 76 -20.34 9.66 -16.86
CA TYR A 76 -20.19 11.06 -16.50
C TYR A 76 -18.92 11.69 -17.10
N VAL A 77 -17.78 11.00 -16.98
CA VAL A 77 -16.50 11.45 -17.55
C VAL A 77 -16.61 11.68 -19.06
N ARG A 78 -17.27 10.77 -19.79
CA ARG A 78 -17.50 10.89 -21.24
C ARG A 78 -18.48 12.02 -21.55
N ARG A 79 -19.62 12.03 -20.88
CA ARG A 79 -20.74 12.96 -21.12
C ARG A 79 -20.33 14.42 -20.93
N HIS A 80 -19.47 14.69 -19.95
CA HIS A 80 -18.97 16.02 -19.64
C HIS A 80 -17.56 16.31 -20.18
N SER A 81 -17.00 15.40 -20.99
CA SER A 81 -15.67 15.56 -21.61
C SER A 81 -14.61 15.98 -20.57
N ILE A 82 -14.55 15.23 -19.46
CA ILE A 82 -13.63 15.56 -18.37
C ILE A 82 -12.18 15.36 -18.83
N GLN A 83 -11.30 16.28 -18.44
CA GLN A 83 -9.90 16.23 -18.82
C GLN A 83 -9.18 15.06 -18.16
N LYS A 84 -8.19 14.50 -18.87
CA LYS A 84 -7.42 13.33 -18.44
C LYS A 84 -6.83 13.48 -17.02
N GLN A 85 -6.34 14.67 -16.68
CA GLN A 85 -5.76 14.95 -15.36
C GLN A 85 -6.77 14.78 -14.22
N ASP A 86 -8.00 15.29 -14.39
CA ASP A 86 -9.06 15.13 -13.38
C ASP A 86 -9.53 13.67 -13.26
N ILE A 87 -9.56 12.92 -14.38
CA ILE A 87 -9.85 11.48 -14.38
C ILE A 87 -8.79 10.71 -13.57
N ILE A 88 -7.50 10.97 -13.85
CA ILE A 88 -6.37 10.34 -13.16
C ILE A 88 -6.43 10.64 -11.66
N ALA A 89 -6.55 11.91 -11.27
CA ALA A 89 -6.62 12.32 -9.87
C ALA A 89 -7.83 11.73 -9.12
N SER A 90 -8.90 11.40 -9.83
CA SER A 90 -10.07 10.73 -9.27
C SER A 90 -9.85 9.23 -9.10
N LEU A 91 -9.18 8.58 -10.06
CA LEU A 91 -8.83 7.16 -10.01
C LEU A 91 -7.73 6.86 -8.97
N GLU A 92 -6.72 7.71 -8.83
CA GLU A 92 -5.68 7.58 -7.81
C GLU A 92 -6.25 7.59 -6.38
N ARG A 93 -7.37 8.29 -6.17
CA ARG A 93 -8.09 8.29 -4.89
C ARG A 93 -8.87 7.00 -4.66
N VAL A 94 -9.45 6.43 -5.71
CA VAL A 94 -10.41 5.33 -5.62
C VAL A 94 -9.74 3.95 -5.70
N LEU A 95 -8.80 3.78 -6.64
CA LEU A 95 -8.18 2.49 -6.96
C LEU A 95 -7.46 1.84 -5.77
N PRO A 96 -6.67 2.54 -4.92
CA PRO A 96 -6.03 1.91 -3.77
C PRO A 96 -7.04 1.27 -2.81
N VAL A 97 -8.18 1.94 -2.59
CA VAL A 97 -9.24 1.45 -1.70
C VAL A 97 -9.96 0.27 -2.33
N LEU A 98 -10.32 0.37 -3.61
CA LEU A 98 -11.01 -0.69 -4.33
C LEU A 98 -10.14 -1.95 -4.45
N LEU A 99 -8.83 -1.80 -4.73
CA LEU A 99 -7.86 -2.89 -4.72
C LEU A 99 -7.77 -3.55 -3.35
N GLN A 100 -7.77 -2.78 -2.26
CA GLN A 100 -7.77 -3.36 -0.92
C GLN A 100 -9.02 -4.23 -0.67
N ARG A 101 -10.17 -3.85 -1.24
CA ARG A 101 -11.43 -4.62 -1.12
C ARG A 101 -11.41 -5.95 -1.87
N THR A 102 -10.50 -6.16 -2.81
CA THR A 102 -10.35 -7.47 -3.44
C THR A 102 -9.72 -8.51 -2.49
N GLY A 103 -9.16 -8.07 -1.35
CA GLY A 103 -8.67 -8.93 -0.26
C GLY A 103 -9.66 -9.13 0.90
N ASP A 104 -10.91 -8.68 0.78
CA ASP A 104 -11.92 -8.71 1.84
C ASP A 104 -12.21 -10.14 2.34
N SER A 105 -12.67 -10.30 3.58
CA SER A 105 -13.15 -11.59 4.09
C SER A 105 -14.44 -12.05 3.40
N ASN A 106 -15.30 -11.11 3.00
CA ASN A 106 -16.54 -11.37 2.29
C ASN A 106 -16.29 -11.69 0.82
N ALA A 107 -16.58 -12.92 0.41
CA ALA A 107 -16.32 -13.40 -0.96
C ALA A 107 -17.08 -12.63 -2.03
N ARG A 108 -18.36 -12.27 -1.79
CA ARG A 108 -19.16 -11.51 -2.75
C ARG A 108 -18.58 -10.12 -2.95
N LEU A 109 -18.07 -9.51 -1.89
CA LEU A 109 -17.49 -8.19 -1.97
C LEU A 109 -16.17 -8.21 -2.75
N ARG A 110 -15.30 -9.20 -2.48
CA ARG A 110 -14.08 -9.42 -3.26
C ARG A 110 -14.38 -9.55 -4.75
N GLN A 111 -15.34 -10.42 -5.08
CA GLN A 111 -15.73 -10.67 -6.47
C GLN A 111 -16.19 -9.37 -7.15
N ARG A 112 -17.11 -8.63 -6.53
CA ARG A 112 -17.60 -7.36 -7.10
C ARG A 112 -16.50 -6.31 -7.24
N ALA A 113 -15.54 -6.26 -6.31
CA ALA A 113 -14.39 -5.36 -6.39
C ALA A 113 -13.47 -5.74 -7.57
N GLN A 114 -13.20 -7.04 -7.77
CA GLN A 114 -12.41 -7.52 -8.91
C GLN A 114 -13.10 -7.20 -10.24
N GLU A 115 -14.39 -7.53 -10.36
CA GLU A 115 -15.22 -7.26 -11.55
C GLU A 115 -15.20 -5.78 -11.91
N ALA A 116 -15.36 -4.88 -10.93
CA ALA A 116 -15.35 -3.44 -11.18
C ALA A 116 -13.99 -2.92 -11.69
N ILE A 117 -12.87 -3.46 -11.19
CA ILE A 117 -11.52 -3.11 -11.67
C ILE A 117 -11.33 -3.59 -13.11
N ILE A 118 -11.72 -4.84 -13.41
CA ILE A 118 -11.58 -5.44 -14.75
C ILE A 118 -12.45 -4.69 -15.76
N GLU A 119 -13.70 -4.40 -15.40
CA GLU A 119 -14.65 -3.68 -16.25
C GLU A 119 -14.16 -2.26 -16.55
N SER A 120 -13.74 -1.52 -15.51
CA SER A 120 -13.27 -0.14 -15.67
C SER A 120 -11.97 -0.02 -16.48
N ALA A 121 -11.13 -1.06 -16.49
CA ALA A 121 -9.95 -1.10 -17.35
C ALA A 121 -10.29 -1.08 -18.85
N SER A 122 -11.53 -1.43 -19.22
CA SER A 122 -12.01 -1.45 -20.60
C SER A 122 -12.78 -0.18 -21.00
N TYR A 123 -13.00 0.77 -20.09
CA TYR A 123 -13.73 1.99 -20.42
C TYR A 123 -12.95 2.87 -21.40
N PRO A 124 -13.57 3.38 -22.48
CA PRO A 124 -12.87 4.12 -23.55
C PRO A 124 -12.01 5.28 -23.06
N GLU A 125 -12.49 6.03 -22.07
CA GLU A 125 -11.79 7.20 -21.52
C GLU A 125 -10.66 6.82 -20.54
N LEU A 126 -10.71 5.61 -19.96
CA LEU A 126 -9.77 5.17 -18.93
C LEU A 126 -8.69 4.25 -19.48
N LYS A 127 -9.05 3.38 -20.42
CA LYS A 127 -8.14 2.45 -21.09
C LYS A 127 -6.84 3.10 -21.57
N PRO A 128 -6.84 4.23 -22.31
CA PRO A 128 -5.61 4.86 -22.80
C PRO A 128 -4.78 5.56 -21.70
N LEU A 129 -5.31 5.70 -20.48
CA LEU A 129 -4.59 6.32 -19.36
C LEU A 129 -3.66 5.34 -18.65
N HIS A 130 -3.85 4.03 -18.84
CA HIS A 130 -3.04 2.96 -18.23
C HIS A 130 -2.96 2.99 -16.70
N ILE A 131 -3.77 3.81 -16.03
CA ILE A 131 -3.70 3.99 -14.59
C ILE A 131 -4.17 2.74 -13.83
N ILE A 132 -5.23 2.09 -14.29
CA ILE A 132 -5.76 0.87 -13.66
C ILE A 132 -4.74 -0.27 -13.75
N THR A 133 -4.18 -0.47 -14.95
CA THR A 133 -3.16 -1.51 -15.17
C THR A 133 -1.90 -1.22 -14.37
N HIS A 134 -1.45 0.04 -14.31
CA HIS A 134 -0.34 0.48 -13.47
C HIS A 134 -0.56 0.10 -12.00
N TYR A 135 -1.71 0.41 -11.42
CA TYR A 135 -2.02 0.07 -10.03
C TYR A 135 -2.08 -1.45 -9.76
N CYS A 136 -2.55 -2.23 -10.73
CA CYS A 136 -2.63 -3.69 -10.60
C CYS A 136 -1.24 -4.37 -10.56
N VAL A 137 -0.27 -3.87 -11.33
CA VAL A 137 1.10 -4.41 -11.38
C VAL A 137 2.05 -3.84 -10.32
N LEU A 138 1.59 -2.96 -9.43
CA LEU A 138 2.42 -2.49 -8.32
C LEU A 138 2.94 -3.67 -7.48
N PRO A 139 4.23 -3.67 -7.11
CA PRO A 139 4.82 -4.75 -6.34
C PRO A 139 4.22 -4.79 -4.92
N PHE A 140 4.17 -5.98 -4.34
CA PHE A 140 3.82 -6.16 -2.93
C PHE A 140 4.91 -6.91 -2.16
N ASN A 141 4.92 -6.74 -0.84
CA ASN A 141 5.89 -7.40 0.03
C ASN A 141 5.56 -8.90 0.18
N LYS A 142 6.57 -9.72 0.46
CA LYS A 142 6.41 -11.18 0.66
C LYS A 142 5.53 -11.58 1.85
N THR A 143 5.18 -10.62 2.70
CA THR A 143 4.33 -10.76 3.89
C THR A 143 2.91 -10.24 3.67
N CYS A 144 2.55 -9.89 2.43
CA CYS A 144 1.22 -9.40 2.08
C CYS A 144 0.18 -10.44 2.49
N ALA A 145 -1.03 -9.99 2.84
CA ALA A 145 -2.10 -10.91 3.18
C ALA A 145 -2.33 -11.86 1.98
N PRO A 146 -2.26 -13.20 2.16
CA PRO A 146 -2.31 -14.13 1.03
C PRO A 146 -3.52 -13.94 0.14
N ARG A 147 -4.69 -13.64 0.73
CA ARG A 147 -5.93 -13.38 0.00
C ARG A 147 -5.84 -12.18 -0.94
N LEU A 148 -5.25 -11.08 -0.47
CA LEU A 148 -5.05 -9.89 -1.29
C LEU A 148 -4.04 -10.16 -2.39
N ALA A 149 -2.94 -10.83 -2.07
CA ALA A 149 -1.91 -11.20 -3.05
C ALA A 149 -2.46 -12.13 -4.15
N ILE A 150 -3.23 -13.16 -3.79
CA ILE A 150 -3.93 -14.04 -4.73
C ILE A 150 -4.84 -13.22 -5.65
N SER A 151 -5.68 -12.36 -5.06
CA SER A 151 -6.58 -11.52 -5.86
C SER A 151 -5.83 -10.61 -6.83
N ARG A 152 -4.66 -10.08 -6.46
CA ARG A 152 -3.86 -9.26 -7.37
C ARG A 152 -3.32 -10.09 -8.53
N CYS A 153 -2.89 -11.33 -8.29
CA CYS A 153 -2.49 -12.25 -9.35
C CYS A 153 -3.67 -12.59 -10.28
N GLU A 154 -4.86 -12.85 -9.74
CA GLU A 154 -6.08 -13.12 -10.53
C GLU A 154 -6.49 -11.92 -11.39
N LEU A 155 -6.41 -10.70 -10.85
CA LEU A 155 -6.64 -9.48 -11.61
C LEU A 155 -5.70 -9.38 -12.81
N ILE A 156 -4.41 -9.63 -12.61
CA ILE A 156 -3.44 -9.64 -13.72
C ILE A 156 -3.78 -10.74 -14.72
N GLU A 157 -4.13 -11.94 -14.27
CA GLU A 157 -4.52 -13.03 -15.18
C GLU A 157 -5.68 -12.62 -16.09
N GLU A 158 -6.71 -11.97 -15.55
CA GLU A 158 -7.88 -11.56 -16.31
C GLU A 158 -7.60 -10.34 -17.20
N LEU A 159 -6.89 -9.34 -16.67
CA LEU A 159 -6.50 -8.17 -17.45
C LEU A 159 -5.62 -8.55 -18.65
N MET A 160 -4.76 -9.57 -18.54
CA MET A 160 -3.96 -10.08 -19.66
C MET A 160 -4.82 -10.70 -20.78
N LYS A 161 -6.04 -11.19 -20.47
CA LYS A 161 -6.95 -11.74 -21.48
C LYS A 161 -7.69 -10.65 -22.23
N ILE A 162 -8.06 -9.57 -21.54
CA ILE A 162 -8.87 -8.48 -22.12
C ILE A 162 -8.02 -7.35 -22.71
N LEU A 163 -6.81 -7.13 -22.20
CA LEU A 163 -5.86 -6.12 -22.68
C LEU A 163 -4.68 -6.89 -23.31
N ASP A 164 -4.66 -6.95 -24.63
CA ASP A 164 -3.64 -7.72 -25.36
C ASP A 164 -2.23 -7.30 -24.96
N VAL A 165 -1.54 -8.18 -24.23
CA VAL A 165 -0.20 -7.92 -23.67
C VAL A 165 0.86 -7.90 -24.77
N LYS A 166 0.57 -8.50 -25.95
CA LYS A 166 1.53 -8.64 -27.04
C LYS A 166 1.95 -7.31 -27.64
N THR A 167 1.02 -6.36 -27.76
CA THR A 167 1.33 -5.04 -28.33
C THR A 167 1.94 -4.11 -27.27
N GLY A 168 1.66 -4.35 -25.98
CA GLY A 168 2.08 -3.48 -24.89
C GLY A 168 1.37 -2.12 -24.87
N GLU A 169 0.47 -1.86 -25.82
CA GLU A 169 -0.17 -0.57 -26.06
C GLU A 169 -1.25 -0.23 -25.02
N ASN A 170 -1.70 -1.21 -24.22
CA ASN A 170 -2.80 -1.06 -23.26
C ASN A 170 -2.30 -1.01 -21.80
N GLY A 171 -1.04 -0.65 -21.58
CA GLY A 171 -0.45 -0.45 -20.25
C GLY A 171 0.08 -1.73 -19.57
N LEU A 172 -0.38 -2.93 -19.95
CA LEU A 172 0.26 -4.19 -19.57
C LEU A 172 1.27 -4.63 -20.63
N ASN A 173 2.48 -4.98 -20.20
CA ASN A 173 3.53 -5.46 -21.08
C ASN A 173 4.36 -6.54 -20.37
N VAL A 174 5.25 -7.21 -21.12
CA VAL A 174 6.07 -8.29 -20.57
C VAL A 174 6.96 -7.82 -19.41
N ASP A 175 7.40 -6.55 -19.42
CA ASP A 175 8.31 -6.02 -18.40
C ASP A 175 7.62 -5.84 -17.05
N ASN A 176 6.50 -5.12 -17.01
CA ASN A 176 5.82 -4.82 -15.76
C ASN A 176 5.16 -6.07 -15.16
N VAL A 177 4.57 -6.94 -15.97
CA VAL A 177 3.96 -8.19 -15.49
C VAL A 177 5.04 -9.18 -15.03
N SER A 178 6.16 -9.31 -15.74
CA SER A 178 7.24 -10.21 -15.30
C SER A 178 7.89 -9.73 -13.98
N LYS A 179 8.13 -8.42 -13.83
CA LYS A 179 8.62 -7.84 -12.56
C LYS A 179 7.66 -8.10 -11.41
N PHE A 180 6.36 -7.89 -11.63
CA PHE A 180 5.33 -8.19 -10.63
C PHE A 180 5.34 -9.67 -10.24
N CYS A 181 5.37 -10.59 -11.21
CA CYS A 181 5.33 -12.02 -10.94
C CYS A 181 6.62 -12.53 -10.29
N ALA A 182 7.79 -12.01 -10.67
CA ALA A 182 9.06 -12.34 -10.02
C ALA A 182 9.03 -11.99 -8.52
N GLN A 183 8.47 -10.82 -8.17
CA GLN A 183 8.25 -10.44 -6.78
C GLN A 183 7.22 -11.34 -6.08
N ALA A 184 6.11 -11.68 -6.75
CA ALA A 184 5.09 -12.57 -6.19
C ALA A 184 5.59 -14.01 -5.96
N LEU A 185 6.57 -14.47 -6.75
CA LEU A 185 7.24 -15.77 -6.58
C LEU A 185 8.08 -15.84 -5.28
N GLU A 186 8.43 -14.70 -4.69
CA GLU A 186 9.11 -14.58 -3.40
C GLU A 186 8.15 -14.57 -2.19
N HIS A 187 6.84 -14.64 -2.42
CA HIS A 187 5.84 -14.56 -1.35
C HIS A 187 5.88 -15.76 -0.39
N ASN A 188 5.48 -15.56 0.88
CA ASN A 188 5.52 -16.60 1.92
C ASN A 188 4.47 -17.71 1.69
N ALA A 189 3.29 -17.36 1.17
CA ALA A 189 2.22 -18.32 0.87
C ALA A 189 2.47 -19.10 -0.43
N GLY A 190 2.26 -20.42 -0.41
CA GLY A 190 2.46 -21.31 -1.56
C GLY A 190 1.54 -20.98 -2.75
N GLU A 191 0.26 -20.79 -2.47
CA GLU A 191 -0.77 -20.49 -3.48
C GLU A 191 -0.43 -19.24 -4.31
N VAL A 192 0.11 -18.19 -3.68
CA VAL A 192 0.56 -16.97 -4.38
C VAL A 192 1.71 -17.28 -5.34
N ARG A 193 2.68 -18.11 -4.91
CA ARG A 193 3.82 -18.49 -5.75
C ARG A 193 3.39 -19.37 -6.92
N GLU A 194 2.41 -20.24 -6.72
CA GLU A 194 1.84 -21.09 -7.78
C GLU A 194 1.13 -20.24 -8.85
N LEU A 195 0.32 -19.26 -8.44
CA LEU A 195 -0.30 -18.32 -9.38
C LEU A 195 0.72 -17.46 -10.11
N ALA A 196 1.75 -16.96 -9.40
CA ALA A 196 2.84 -16.21 -10.04
C ALA A 196 3.60 -17.05 -11.08
N MET A 197 3.84 -18.33 -10.78
CA MET A 197 4.43 -19.28 -11.73
C MET A 197 3.55 -19.49 -12.95
N LYS A 198 2.24 -19.71 -12.76
CA LYS A 198 1.28 -19.85 -13.86
C LYS A 198 1.28 -18.62 -14.78
N LEU A 199 1.32 -17.40 -14.22
CA LEU A 199 1.38 -16.16 -14.98
C LEU A 199 2.70 -16.04 -15.79
N LEU A 200 3.84 -16.35 -15.17
CA LEU A 200 5.14 -16.35 -15.86
C LEU A 200 5.20 -17.36 -17.01
N LEU A 201 4.63 -18.55 -16.84
CA LEU A 201 4.53 -19.55 -17.90
C LEU A 201 3.61 -19.08 -19.04
N SER A 202 2.51 -18.40 -18.72
CA SER A 202 1.61 -17.80 -19.71
C SER A 202 2.33 -16.71 -20.55
N LEU A 203 3.11 -15.85 -19.89
CA LEU A 203 3.96 -14.88 -20.56
C LEU A 203 5.05 -15.54 -21.41
N TYR A 204 5.69 -16.59 -20.90
CA TYR A 204 6.72 -17.32 -21.62
C TYR A 204 6.19 -17.95 -22.90
N LYS A 205 4.96 -18.49 -22.86
CA LYS A 205 4.29 -19.05 -24.05
C LYS A 205 4.15 -18.05 -25.19
N THR A 206 4.02 -16.76 -24.88
CA THR A 206 3.74 -15.70 -25.84
C THR A 206 4.97 -14.86 -26.20
N HIS A 207 5.90 -14.66 -25.26
CA HIS A 207 7.05 -13.75 -25.41
C HIS A 207 8.41 -14.47 -25.30
N GLY A 208 8.41 -15.77 -25.01
CA GLY A 208 9.60 -16.62 -24.97
C GLY A 208 10.63 -16.20 -23.92
N SER A 209 11.91 -16.34 -24.29
CA SER A 209 13.06 -16.20 -23.39
C SER A 209 13.22 -14.83 -22.74
N ILE A 210 12.53 -13.79 -23.20
CA ILE A 210 12.62 -12.46 -22.57
C ILE A 210 12.15 -12.48 -21.11
N VAL A 211 11.20 -13.36 -20.77
CA VAL A 211 10.69 -13.53 -19.39
C VAL A 211 11.79 -14.02 -18.44
N LYS A 212 12.75 -14.82 -18.94
CA LYS A 212 13.87 -15.35 -18.14
C LYS A 212 14.77 -14.25 -17.59
N ARG A 213 14.79 -13.05 -18.19
CA ARG A 213 15.59 -11.90 -17.73
C ARG A 213 15.14 -11.33 -16.38
N TYR A 214 13.91 -11.62 -15.98
CA TYR A 214 13.32 -11.16 -14.71
C TYR A 214 13.50 -12.17 -13.58
N LEU A 215 14.09 -13.32 -13.85
CA LEU A 215 14.36 -14.38 -12.90
C LEU A 215 15.86 -14.43 -12.58
N PRO A 216 16.26 -15.04 -11.46
CA PRO A 216 17.67 -15.34 -11.21
C PRO A 216 18.26 -16.19 -12.34
N PRO A 217 19.58 -16.14 -12.56
CA PRO A 217 20.22 -16.90 -13.63
C PRO A 217 19.97 -18.40 -13.47
N ASP A 218 19.68 -19.06 -14.60
CA ASP A 218 19.48 -20.51 -14.67
C ASP A 218 20.83 -21.24 -14.54
N ASN A 219 21.17 -21.59 -13.30
CA ASN A 219 22.37 -22.36 -12.96
C ASN A 219 22.05 -23.37 -11.85
N ASP A 220 22.98 -24.28 -11.58
CA ASP A 220 22.79 -25.35 -10.60
C ASP A 220 22.48 -24.83 -9.19
N GLN A 221 23.01 -23.66 -8.80
CA GLN A 221 22.72 -23.06 -7.50
C GLN A 221 21.27 -22.61 -7.40
N THR A 222 20.76 -21.92 -8.43
CA THR A 222 19.37 -21.48 -8.51
C THR A 222 18.43 -22.68 -8.60
N ARG A 223 18.77 -23.72 -9.39
CA ARG A 223 17.98 -24.96 -9.52
C ARG A 223 17.99 -25.84 -8.25
N ARG A 224 18.82 -25.57 -7.23
CA ARG A 224 18.65 -26.19 -5.90
C ARG A 224 17.41 -25.69 -5.17
N ILE A 225 16.93 -24.50 -5.50
CA ILE A 225 15.74 -23.91 -4.89
C ILE A 225 14.51 -24.45 -5.64
N LYS A 226 13.68 -25.25 -4.95
CA LYS A 226 12.51 -25.94 -5.52
C LYS A 226 11.68 -25.08 -6.48
N LYS A 227 11.27 -23.88 -6.08
CA LYS A 227 10.43 -23.00 -6.90
C LYS A 227 11.06 -22.59 -8.23
N TYR A 228 12.38 -22.36 -8.27
CA TYR A 228 13.06 -22.00 -9.51
C TYR A 228 13.35 -23.24 -10.37
N ARG A 229 13.68 -24.37 -9.73
CA ARG A 229 13.79 -25.65 -10.45
C ARG A 229 12.49 -25.98 -11.18
N ASP A 230 11.38 -25.99 -10.46
CA ASP A 230 10.07 -26.33 -11.01
C ASP A 230 9.68 -25.34 -12.15
N MET A 231 10.05 -24.06 -12.03
CA MET A 231 9.88 -23.05 -13.09
C MET A 231 10.74 -23.31 -14.33
N PHE A 232 12.05 -23.52 -14.16
CA PHE A 232 12.97 -23.74 -15.28
C PHE A 232 12.69 -25.07 -15.98
N ASP A 233 12.37 -26.12 -15.23
CA ASP A 233 11.94 -27.39 -15.79
C ASP A 233 10.64 -27.23 -16.60
N ALA A 234 9.71 -26.36 -16.17
CA ALA A 234 8.52 -26.05 -16.94
C ALA A 234 8.84 -25.27 -18.23
N PHE A 235 9.79 -24.32 -18.22
CA PHE A 235 10.26 -23.67 -19.44
C PHE A 235 10.95 -24.66 -20.39
N ASP A 236 11.79 -25.56 -19.87
CA ASP A 236 12.49 -26.57 -20.67
C ASP A 236 11.48 -27.50 -21.36
N ARG A 237 10.43 -27.94 -20.65
CA ARG A 237 9.32 -28.71 -21.23
C ARG A 237 8.58 -27.95 -22.33
N MET A 238 8.35 -26.64 -22.15
CA MET A 238 7.73 -25.79 -23.17
C MET A 238 8.63 -25.60 -24.41
N ASP A 239 9.94 -25.57 -24.23
CA ASP A 239 10.94 -25.51 -25.29
C ASP A 239 11.20 -26.89 -25.95
N GLY A 240 10.53 -27.97 -25.49
CA GLY A 240 10.72 -29.33 -25.98
C GLY A 240 12.04 -30.00 -25.56
N ARG A 241 12.71 -29.47 -24.53
CA ARG A 241 13.97 -30.02 -23.99
C ARG A 241 13.69 -31.06 -22.92
N THR A 242 14.53 -32.10 -22.85
CA THR A 242 14.48 -33.09 -21.76
C THR A 242 14.89 -32.44 -20.45
N VAL A 243 14.10 -32.70 -19.39
CA VAL A 243 14.39 -32.18 -18.05
C VAL A 243 15.62 -32.92 -17.52
N LYS A 244 16.62 -32.19 -17.00
CA LYS A 244 17.91 -32.71 -16.49
C LYS A 244 17.82 -33.71 -15.31
N GLY A 245 16.63 -34.24 -15.01
CA GLY A 245 16.37 -35.27 -14.01
C GLY A 245 15.98 -36.65 -14.57
N ASP A 246 15.59 -36.75 -15.85
CA ASP A 246 15.13 -38.02 -16.44
C ASP A 246 16.29 -38.88 -16.98
N GLU A 247 17.49 -38.31 -17.15
CA GLU A 247 18.67 -39.03 -17.66
C GLU A 247 19.33 -39.99 -16.65
N LYS A 248 18.84 -40.06 -15.40
CA LYS A 248 19.32 -41.01 -14.38
C LYS A 248 18.49 -42.30 -14.27
N ALA A 249 17.44 -42.45 -15.07
CA ALA A 249 16.61 -43.67 -15.10
C ALA A 249 16.82 -44.53 -16.37
N SER A 250 17.69 -44.10 -17.30
CA SER A 250 17.90 -44.74 -18.60
C SER A 250 19.38 -45.04 -18.86
N THR A 251 20.03 -45.74 -17.93
CA THR A 251 21.28 -46.46 -18.21
C THR A 251 21.23 -47.87 -17.62
N SER A 252 20.59 -48.78 -18.35
CA SER A 252 20.93 -50.21 -18.35
C SER A 252 20.65 -50.76 -19.74
N ASP A 253 21.70 -51.30 -20.33
CA ASP A 253 21.93 -51.73 -21.72
C ASP A 253 21.22 -53.09 -22.03
N PRO A 254 21.42 -53.76 -23.20
CA PRO A 254 20.35 -54.13 -24.12
C PRO A 254 20.10 -55.65 -24.23
N SER A 255 19.11 -56.01 -25.05
CA SER A 255 18.79 -57.37 -25.58
C SER A 255 18.05 -58.35 -24.66
N GLU A 256 16.77 -58.60 -24.95
CA GLU A 256 16.32 -59.94 -25.36
C GLU A 256 14.91 -59.88 -26.00
N THR A 257 14.83 -60.50 -27.17
CA THR A 257 13.61 -60.72 -27.95
C THR A 257 12.77 -61.88 -27.39
N GLY A 258 11.45 -61.73 -27.31
CA GLY A 258 10.55 -62.89 -27.47
C GLY A 258 9.25 -62.95 -26.65
N ARG A 259 8.13 -62.81 -27.38
CA ARG A 259 6.96 -63.72 -27.37
C ARG A 259 5.86 -63.58 -26.29
N LYS A 260 4.76 -62.93 -26.73
CA LYS A 260 3.30 -63.23 -26.66
C LYS A 260 2.65 -63.97 -25.45
N GLN A 261 1.38 -63.55 -25.23
CA GLN A 261 0.22 -64.14 -24.51
C GLN A 261 0.13 -63.72 -23.02
N GLY A 262 -1.01 -63.40 -22.40
CA GLY A 262 -2.45 -63.49 -22.71
C GLY A 262 -3.22 -63.67 -21.38
N GLY A 263 -4.43 -63.11 -21.24
CA GLY A 263 -5.40 -63.37 -20.14
C GLY A 263 -5.26 -62.44 -18.91
N THR A 264 -6.18 -61.51 -18.61
CA THR A 264 -7.54 -61.60 -18.00
C THR A 264 -7.59 -62.04 -16.52
N SER A 265 -8.25 -61.18 -15.71
CA SER A 265 -8.84 -61.37 -14.35
C SER A 265 -7.84 -61.61 -13.20
N ASP A 266 -8.01 -61.11 -11.98
CA ASP A 266 -9.19 -60.63 -11.26
C ASP A 266 -8.79 -59.73 -10.07
N ALA A 267 -9.77 -58.94 -9.65
CA ALA A 267 -9.97 -58.11 -8.46
C ALA A 267 -9.00 -58.13 -7.26
N GLY A 268 -8.82 -56.94 -6.68
CA GLY A 268 -8.52 -56.84 -5.25
C GLY A 268 -8.07 -55.50 -4.66
N LYS A 269 -8.92 -54.45 -4.74
CA LYS A 269 -9.30 -53.54 -3.62
C LYS A 269 -9.29 -52.04 -3.95
N ARG A 270 -10.51 -51.48 -3.85
CA ARG A 270 -10.90 -50.13 -3.40
C ARG A 270 -11.01 -49.03 -4.46
N ASP A 271 -12.08 -49.16 -5.23
CA ASP A 271 -12.99 -48.06 -5.54
C ASP A 271 -13.72 -47.51 -4.29
N ILE A 272 -14.40 -46.39 -4.50
CA ILE A 272 -15.35 -45.63 -3.66
C ILE A 272 -14.72 -44.34 -3.13
N LEU A 273 -14.60 -43.29 -3.96
CA LEU A 273 -15.65 -42.35 -4.41
C LEU A 273 -15.82 -41.17 -3.45
N LYS A 274 -15.19 -40.07 -3.86
CA LYS A 274 -15.69 -38.68 -3.97
C LYS A 274 -16.46 -38.03 -2.82
N GLN A 275 -16.01 -36.79 -2.59
CA GLN A 275 -16.81 -35.56 -2.48
C GLN A 275 -17.56 -35.27 -1.18
N GLN A 276 -17.47 -33.98 -0.82
CA GLN A 276 -18.29 -33.23 0.15
C GLN A 276 -18.02 -33.65 1.62
N ASN A 277 -17.68 -32.77 2.57
CA ASN A 277 -18.24 -31.45 2.83
C ASN A 277 -17.33 -30.59 3.73
N ILE A 278 -17.66 -29.30 3.70
CA ILE A 278 -17.25 -28.21 4.59
C ILE A 278 -17.94 -28.34 5.96
N ALA A 279 -17.26 -27.85 7.01
CA ALA A 279 -17.74 -27.37 8.32
C ALA A 279 -17.58 -28.29 9.55
N ARG A 280 -17.00 -27.67 10.60
CA ARG A 280 -16.86 -28.07 12.03
C ARG A 280 -15.86 -29.22 12.24
N GLU A 281 -14.84 -29.09 13.08
CA GLU A 281 -14.95 -28.75 14.49
C GLU A 281 -13.74 -27.98 15.02
N GLN A 282 -14.06 -27.09 15.96
CA GLN A 282 -13.16 -26.44 16.90
C GLN A 282 -12.80 -27.42 18.02
N GLN A 283 -11.64 -27.14 18.66
CA GLN A 283 -11.25 -27.50 20.04
C GLN A 283 -10.80 -28.94 20.35
N LYS A 284 -9.49 -29.08 20.57
CA LYS A 284 -8.83 -29.30 21.89
C LYS A 284 -7.30 -29.23 21.66
N ASN A 285 -6.64 -28.13 21.98
CA ASN A 285 -6.01 -27.74 23.26
C ASN A 285 -4.83 -28.62 23.74
N PHE A 286 -3.69 -27.93 23.88
CA PHE A 286 -2.62 -28.01 24.90
C PHE A 286 -1.86 -29.33 25.08
N ASP A 287 -0.57 -29.32 24.73
CA ASP A 287 0.62 -29.11 25.60
C ASP A 287 1.87 -29.22 24.69
N ALA A 288 3.10 -28.80 24.99
CA ALA A 288 3.72 -27.70 25.71
C ALA A 288 5.24 -27.89 25.51
N LYS A 289 6.00 -26.80 25.26
CA LYS A 289 7.49 -26.64 25.39
C LYS A 289 8.37 -27.45 24.40
N GLY A 290 9.51 -27.01 23.90
CA GLY A 290 10.35 -25.80 23.91
C GLY A 290 11.24 -25.91 22.64
N SER A 291 12.13 -25.02 22.20
CA SER A 291 12.93 -24.01 22.86
C SER A 291 13.61 -23.13 21.79
N THR A 292 14.02 -21.93 22.22
CA THR A 292 15.23 -21.19 21.81
C THR A 292 15.41 -20.69 20.36
N SER A 293 15.16 -19.39 20.26
CA SER A 293 15.79 -18.34 19.46
C SER A 293 17.30 -18.46 19.17
N LYS A 294 17.71 -17.96 17.98
CA LYS A 294 18.93 -17.16 17.83
C LYS A 294 18.77 -16.10 16.74
N SER A 295 18.85 -14.86 17.19
CA SER A 295 18.96 -13.60 16.45
C SER A 295 20.34 -13.46 15.82
N ARG A 296 20.43 -12.93 14.59
CA ARG A 296 21.62 -12.22 14.11
C ARG A 296 21.20 -10.91 13.43
N THR A 297 21.74 -9.83 13.97
CA THR A 297 21.76 -8.44 13.52
C THR A 297 22.36 -8.26 12.11
N PRO A 298 21.91 -7.29 11.30
CA PRO A 298 22.55 -6.96 10.03
C PRO A 298 23.65 -5.89 10.22
N THR A 299 24.79 -6.18 9.62
CA THR A 299 25.96 -5.30 9.51
C THR A 299 25.73 -4.21 8.46
N ARG A 300 26.12 -2.98 8.80
CA ARG A 300 26.22 -1.82 7.89
C ARG A 300 27.22 -2.05 6.77
N LEU A 301 26.94 -1.55 5.57
CA LEU A 301 27.95 -1.04 4.64
C LEU A 301 27.44 0.25 3.97
N ASP A 302 28.29 1.27 4.06
CA ASP A 302 28.21 2.61 3.49
C ASP A 302 28.51 2.63 1.97
N ARG A 303 28.01 3.69 1.31
CA ARG A 303 28.80 4.69 0.54
C ARG A 303 28.44 4.91 -0.96
N LYS A 304 27.77 6.08 -1.18
CA LYS A 304 27.98 7.20 -2.17
C LYS A 304 27.91 6.94 -3.69
N THR A 305 27.48 7.84 -4.60
CA THR A 305 26.88 9.21 -4.72
C THR A 305 26.66 9.44 -6.26
N PRO A 306 26.50 10.65 -6.83
CA PRO A 306 25.21 11.34 -7.09
C PRO A 306 25.01 11.71 -8.59
N THR A 307 23.82 12.16 -8.98
CA THR A 307 23.68 13.06 -10.14
C THR A 307 22.64 14.13 -9.86
N THR A 308 23.11 15.37 -9.84
CA THR A 308 22.38 16.64 -9.82
C THR A 308 21.74 16.94 -11.17
N SER A 309 20.52 17.50 -11.16
CA SER A 309 20.20 18.67 -11.99
C SER A 309 18.90 19.35 -11.54
N VAL A 310 19.06 20.63 -11.20
CA VAL A 310 18.16 21.80 -11.29
C VAL A 310 16.81 21.83 -10.55
N ALA A 311 16.68 22.90 -9.78
CA ALA A 311 15.53 23.32 -9.00
C ALA A 311 14.39 23.84 -9.90
N ASP A 312 13.16 23.52 -9.50
CA ASP A 312 12.00 24.36 -9.75
C ASP A 312 11.11 24.34 -8.51
N GLU A 313 10.47 25.48 -8.24
CA GLU A 313 9.80 25.82 -6.98
C GLU A 313 8.69 24.83 -6.63
N SER A 314 8.90 24.01 -5.60
CA SER A 314 7.96 22.96 -5.22
C SER A 314 6.76 23.53 -4.46
N GLU A 315 5.69 23.79 -5.20
CA GLU A 315 4.33 23.92 -4.68
C GLU A 315 4.00 22.67 -3.83
N PHE A 316 3.87 22.84 -2.51
CA PHE A 316 3.57 21.72 -1.60
C PHE A 316 2.16 21.16 -1.88
N THR A 317 2.08 20.08 -2.66
CA THR A 317 0.84 19.35 -2.89
C THR A 317 0.35 18.67 -1.59
N PRO A 318 -0.96 18.39 -1.43
CA PRO A 318 -1.52 17.70 -0.25
C PRO A 318 -0.92 16.32 0.03
N GLU A 319 -0.19 15.74 -0.94
CA GLU A 319 0.45 14.42 -0.86
C GLU A 319 1.74 14.42 -0.03
N ASN A 320 2.37 15.58 0.15
CA ASN A 320 3.59 15.74 0.95
C ASN A 320 3.32 16.04 2.44
N THR A 321 2.10 15.79 2.92
CA THR A 321 1.68 16.11 4.29
C THR A 321 1.25 14.86 5.05
N CYS A 322 1.82 14.65 6.23
CA CYS A 322 1.38 13.58 7.13
C CYS A 322 0.00 13.88 7.71
N ILE A 323 -0.98 13.01 7.46
CA ILE A 323 -2.36 13.17 7.98
C ILE A 323 -2.46 13.14 9.51
N PHE A 324 -1.52 12.47 10.19
CA PHE A 324 -1.57 12.31 11.64
C PHE A 324 -0.93 13.50 12.36
N CYS A 325 0.32 13.85 12.05
CA CYS A 325 1.02 14.95 12.73
C CYS A 325 0.99 16.28 11.96
N GLY A 326 0.61 16.30 10.69
CA GLY A 326 0.62 17.50 9.86
C GLY A 326 2.01 17.93 9.38
N GLU A 327 3.07 17.14 9.62
CA GLU A 327 4.41 17.43 9.09
C GLU A 327 4.35 17.47 7.56
N LYS A 328 4.89 18.54 6.97
CA LYS A 328 5.09 18.67 5.53
C LYS A 328 6.54 18.37 5.22
N ASN A 329 6.81 17.46 4.29
CA ASN A 329 8.16 17.13 3.87
C ASN A 329 8.17 16.72 2.40
N GLU A 330 9.09 17.29 1.61
CA GLU A 330 9.29 16.95 0.20
C GLU A 330 9.67 15.47 0.01
N ASP A 331 10.26 14.82 1.01
CA ASP A 331 10.56 13.38 0.94
C ASP A 331 9.30 12.48 0.99
N PHE A 332 8.10 13.04 1.21
CA PHE A 332 6.85 12.28 1.37
C PHE A 332 6.19 11.83 0.06
N VAL A 333 6.82 12.02 -1.10
CA VAL A 333 6.33 11.59 -2.44
C VAL A 333 6.61 10.11 -2.79
N ARG A 334 7.36 9.36 -1.96
CA ARG A 334 7.68 7.92 -2.15
C ARG A 334 7.44 7.13 -0.85
N ASP A 335 8.30 6.15 -0.54
CA ASP A 335 8.31 5.41 0.73
C ASP A 335 8.51 6.29 1.99
N GLY A 336 8.80 7.60 1.81
CA GLY A 336 9.07 8.52 2.92
C GLY A 336 7.88 8.72 3.86
N LEU A 337 6.65 8.70 3.33
CA LEU A 337 5.45 8.81 4.17
C LEU A 337 5.19 7.51 4.96
N GLU A 338 5.39 6.35 4.33
CA GLU A 338 5.32 5.05 5.01
C GLU A 338 6.39 4.92 6.09
N GLN A 339 7.63 5.33 5.80
CA GLN A 339 8.71 5.38 6.77
C GLN A 339 8.39 6.34 7.91
N HIS A 340 7.78 7.49 7.62
CA HIS A 340 7.32 8.40 8.64
C HIS A 340 6.28 7.74 9.54
N TYR A 341 5.25 7.09 9.00
CA TYR A 341 4.26 6.38 9.81
C TYR A 341 4.89 5.28 10.66
N TRP A 342 5.78 4.50 10.06
CA TRP A 342 6.43 3.36 10.69
C TRP A 342 7.39 3.75 11.82
N ALA A 343 8.17 4.81 11.66
CA ALA A 343 9.29 5.12 12.57
C ALA A 343 9.23 6.51 13.23
N ASN A 344 8.72 7.53 12.54
CA ASN A 344 8.99 8.92 12.91
C ASN A 344 7.77 9.68 13.43
N CYS A 345 6.55 9.31 13.04
CA CYS A 345 5.34 10.06 13.35
C CYS A 345 5.07 10.09 14.87
N PRO A 346 5.09 11.26 15.53
CA PRO A 346 4.88 11.37 16.97
C PRO A 346 3.49 10.95 17.45
N MET A 347 2.50 10.94 16.54
CA MET A 347 1.11 10.57 16.82
C MET A 347 0.88 9.06 16.78
N LEU A 348 1.84 8.29 16.24
CA LEU A 348 1.70 6.86 16.01
C LEU A 348 2.69 6.06 16.86
N ARG A 349 2.30 4.82 17.18
CA ARG A 349 3.18 3.82 17.78
C ARG A 349 3.00 2.47 17.12
N ARG A 350 4.00 1.60 17.26
CA ARG A 350 3.87 0.19 16.91
C ARG A 350 3.30 -0.57 18.11
N CYS A 351 2.29 -1.40 17.84
CA CYS A 351 1.76 -2.32 18.83
C CYS A 351 2.81 -3.42 19.12
N GLN A 352 3.11 -3.65 20.40
CA GLN A 352 4.12 -4.65 20.79
C GLN A 352 3.65 -6.09 20.58
N GLU A 353 2.33 -6.31 20.47
CA GLU A 353 1.75 -7.64 20.30
C GLU A 353 1.54 -8.01 18.82
N CYS A 354 1.02 -7.10 18.00
CA CYS A 354 0.67 -7.37 16.59
C CYS A 354 1.53 -6.63 15.55
N ASN A 355 2.46 -5.77 15.97
CA ASN A 355 3.32 -4.96 15.12
C ASN A 355 2.63 -3.92 14.21
N GLN A 356 1.30 -3.78 14.27
CA GLN A 356 0.57 -2.76 13.53
C GLN A 356 0.94 -1.35 14.02
N VAL A 357 1.03 -0.40 13.08
CA VAL A 357 1.15 1.04 13.40
C VAL A 357 -0.24 1.57 13.70
N VAL A 358 -0.39 2.19 14.87
CA VAL A 358 -1.67 2.61 15.43
C VAL A 358 -1.52 3.97 16.08
N GLU A 359 -2.57 4.79 16.03
CA GLU A 359 -2.60 6.06 16.75
C GLU A 359 -2.50 5.84 18.25
N ILE A 360 -1.68 6.66 18.91
CA ILE A 360 -1.45 6.52 20.35
C ILE A 360 -2.75 6.79 21.12
N GLY A 361 -3.60 7.70 20.63
CA GLY A 361 -4.87 8.07 21.26
C GLY A 361 -5.89 6.93 21.35
N ILE A 362 -5.88 6.02 20.37
CA ILE A 362 -6.80 4.88 20.30
C ILE A 362 -6.15 3.55 20.69
N TYR A 363 -4.89 3.57 21.14
CA TYR A 363 -4.12 2.35 21.35
C TYR A 363 -4.72 1.39 22.38
N ILE A 364 -5.34 1.95 23.43
CA ILE A 364 -6.02 1.15 24.45
C ILE A 364 -7.20 0.39 23.82
N ASP A 365 -7.99 1.08 22.99
CA ASP A 365 -9.11 0.48 22.27
C ASP A 365 -8.64 -0.61 21.30
N HIS A 366 -7.55 -0.32 20.58
CA HIS A 366 -6.89 -1.32 19.73
C HIS A 366 -6.53 -2.58 20.51
N LEU A 367 -5.88 -2.47 21.68
CA LEU A 367 -5.52 -3.64 22.50
C LEU A 367 -6.73 -4.44 22.95
N LEU A 368 -7.83 -3.77 23.28
CA LEU A 368 -9.04 -4.42 23.83
C LEU A 368 -9.95 -5.02 22.75
N ARG A 369 -10.01 -4.44 21.55
CA ARG A 369 -11.04 -4.76 20.55
C ARG A 369 -10.49 -5.30 19.24
N GLU A 370 -9.37 -4.77 18.79
CA GLU A 370 -8.83 -5.01 17.43
C GLU A 370 -7.61 -5.93 17.41
N CYS A 371 -6.78 -5.89 18.44
CA CYS A 371 -5.47 -6.53 18.46
C CYS A 371 -5.58 -8.05 18.33
N GLY A 372 -4.66 -8.66 17.58
CA GLY A 372 -4.56 -10.12 17.45
C GLY A 372 -4.33 -10.85 18.78
N LYS A 373 -3.96 -10.12 19.85
CA LYS A 373 -3.79 -10.64 21.22
C LYS A 373 -4.77 -10.03 22.22
N LYS A 374 -5.91 -9.49 21.77
CA LYS A 374 -6.91 -8.84 22.63
C LYS A 374 -7.39 -9.67 23.81
N GLY A 375 -7.47 -10.99 23.66
CA GLY A 375 -7.87 -11.90 24.74
C GLY A 375 -6.92 -11.92 25.95
N LYS A 376 -5.71 -11.35 25.84
CA LYS A 376 -4.79 -11.16 26.97
C LYS A 376 -5.10 -9.93 27.80
N TYR A 377 -5.92 -9.00 27.31
CA TYR A 377 -6.13 -7.71 27.92
C TYR A 377 -7.56 -7.55 28.42
N GLN A 378 -7.70 -6.91 29.56
CA GLN A 378 -8.99 -6.50 30.12
C GLN A 378 -8.93 -5.03 30.52
N GLN A 379 -10.04 -4.32 30.33
CA GLN A 379 -10.11 -2.90 30.64
C GLN A 379 -10.27 -2.70 32.15
N CYS A 380 -9.36 -1.95 32.77
CA CYS A 380 -9.52 -1.58 34.18
C CYS A 380 -10.72 -0.62 34.33
N PRO A 381 -11.68 -0.90 35.23
CA PRO A 381 -12.85 -0.03 35.40
C PRO A 381 -12.52 1.33 36.05
N ARG A 382 -11.39 1.45 36.74
CA ARG A 382 -10.98 2.70 37.41
C ARG A 382 -10.09 3.57 36.54
N CYS A 383 -9.14 2.93 35.86
CA CYS A 383 -8.00 3.60 35.24
C CYS A 383 -8.09 3.57 33.70
N THR A 384 -9.10 2.87 33.17
CA THR A 384 -9.45 2.69 31.76
C THR A 384 -8.39 2.08 30.85
N GLU A 385 -7.21 1.73 31.38
CA GLU A 385 -6.14 1.07 30.63
C GLU A 385 -6.45 -0.41 30.33
N ALA A 386 -5.78 -0.91 29.29
CA ALA A 386 -5.76 -2.32 28.92
C ALA A 386 -4.70 -3.05 29.76
N ILE A 387 -5.13 -3.77 30.79
CA ILE A 387 -4.25 -4.53 31.69
C ILE A 387 -4.15 -5.98 31.19
N GLY A 388 -2.94 -6.51 31.17
CA GLY A 388 -2.64 -7.87 30.73
C GLY A 388 -2.87 -8.93 31.80
N ASN A 389 -1.89 -9.81 31.96
CA ASN A 389 -1.95 -10.99 32.84
C ASN A 389 -2.17 -10.67 34.34
N ASP A 390 -1.85 -9.46 34.81
CA ASP A 390 -1.93 -9.08 36.23
C ASP A 390 -3.21 -8.29 36.57
N PHE A 391 -4.30 -8.46 35.80
CA PHE A 391 -5.55 -7.70 35.97
C PHE A 391 -6.10 -7.76 37.41
N ASP A 392 -6.23 -8.97 37.96
CA ASP A 392 -6.80 -9.15 39.30
C ASP A 392 -5.96 -8.48 40.39
N VAL A 393 -4.63 -8.54 40.27
CA VAL A 393 -3.69 -7.89 41.20
C VAL A 393 -3.80 -6.38 41.07
N HIS A 394 -3.81 -5.86 39.84
CA HIS A 394 -3.96 -4.43 39.55
C HIS A 394 -5.25 -3.85 40.15
N VAL A 395 -6.38 -4.54 39.98
CA VAL A 395 -7.68 -4.09 40.50
C VAL A 395 -7.74 -4.17 42.03
N LYS A 396 -7.15 -5.22 42.63
CA LYS A 396 -7.11 -5.39 44.09
C LYS A 396 -6.26 -4.33 44.79
N LEU A 397 -5.06 -4.04 44.27
CA LEU A 397 -4.13 -3.10 44.90
C LEU A 397 -4.59 -1.64 44.82
N LYS A 398 -5.40 -1.28 43.82
CA LYS A 398 -5.91 0.08 43.62
C LYS A 398 -4.81 1.16 43.62
N GLU A 399 -3.62 0.83 43.14
CA GLU A 399 -2.51 1.78 42.98
C GLU A 399 -2.62 2.60 41.68
N CYS A 400 -3.52 2.22 40.78
CA CYS A 400 -3.74 2.95 39.53
C CYS A 400 -4.49 4.27 39.74
N HIS A 401 -4.05 5.31 39.04
CA HIS A 401 -4.76 6.60 39.03
C HIS A 401 -6.10 6.49 38.31
N GLU A 402 -7.14 7.07 38.90
CA GLU A 402 -8.47 7.08 38.34
C GLU A 402 -8.58 8.02 37.13
N THR A 403 -9.30 7.57 36.11
CA THR A 403 -9.59 8.37 34.93
C THR A 403 -10.80 9.25 35.22
N LYS A 404 -10.67 10.56 35.02
CA LYS A 404 -11.78 11.49 35.21
C LYS A 404 -12.79 11.36 34.05
N PRO A 405 -14.07 11.71 34.27
CA PRO A 405 -15.04 11.81 33.17
C PRO A 405 -14.51 12.71 32.05
N ASN A 406 -14.80 12.35 30.80
CA ASN A 406 -14.33 13.04 29.58
C ASN A 406 -12.80 13.14 29.45
N THR A 407 -12.08 12.17 30.02
CA THR A 407 -10.63 12.05 29.83
C THR A 407 -10.26 10.66 29.35
N SER A 408 -9.26 10.59 28.47
CA SER A 408 -8.63 9.36 28.01
C SER A 408 -7.23 9.26 28.58
N ARG A 409 -6.72 8.04 28.75
CA ARG A 409 -5.41 7.83 29.37
C ARG A 409 -4.32 7.58 28.33
N CYS A 410 -3.21 8.28 28.46
CA CYS A 410 -2.06 8.11 27.58
C CYS A 410 -1.37 6.76 27.84
N PRO A 411 -1.28 5.84 26.87
CA PRO A 411 -0.67 4.52 27.08
C PRO A 411 0.86 4.55 27.15
N LEU A 412 1.48 5.73 27.10
CA LEU A 412 2.93 5.91 27.15
C LEU A 412 3.39 6.46 28.49
N CYS A 413 2.72 7.51 28.99
CA CYS A 413 3.06 8.16 30.26
C CYS A 413 1.99 7.97 31.34
N HIS A 414 0.88 7.31 31.03
CA HIS A 414 -0.21 7.02 31.96
C HIS A 414 -0.86 8.28 32.56
N MET A 415 -0.77 9.43 31.88
CA MET A 415 -1.45 10.67 32.26
C MET A 415 -2.85 10.74 31.64
N ASN A 416 -3.79 11.35 32.35
CA ASN A 416 -5.11 11.66 31.81
C ASN A 416 -5.04 12.85 30.86
N ILE A 417 -5.64 12.70 29.68
CA ILE A 417 -5.73 13.69 28.62
C ILE A 417 -7.21 13.99 28.39
N PRO A 418 -7.63 15.26 28.33
CA PRO A 418 -8.99 15.62 27.95
C PRO A 418 -9.39 14.99 26.61
N GLU A 419 -10.66 14.63 26.45
CA GLU A 419 -11.18 14.16 25.17
C GLU A 419 -11.03 15.21 24.05
N GLY A 420 -10.84 14.71 22.82
CA GLY A 420 -10.67 15.53 21.61
C GLY A 420 -9.25 15.51 21.04
N ASP A 421 -9.14 15.82 19.75
CA ASP A 421 -7.89 15.69 19.00
C ASP A 421 -6.83 16.72 19.40
N LYS A 422 -7.24 17.95 19.72
CA LYS A 422 -6.32 19.03 20.08
C LYS A 422 -5.52 18.71 21.36
N PRO A 423 -6.14 18.31 22.49
CA PRO A 423 -5.41 17.87 23.68
C PRO A 423 -4.39 16.76 23.41
N TRP A 424 -4.74 15.77 22.57
CA TRP A 424 -3.83 14.70 22.18
C TRP A 424 -2.66 15.20 21.34
N ARG A 425 -2.90 16.10 20.38
CA ARG A 425 -1.84 16.72 19.58
C ARG A 425 -0.90 17.54 20.44
N ASP A 426 -1.43 18.38 21.31
CA ASP A 426 -0.64 19.20 22.24
C ASP A 426 0.21 18.30 23.15
N HIS A 427 -0.37 17.22 23.66
CA HIS A 427 0.35 16.24 24.47
C HIS A 427 1.41 15.47 23.68
N LEU A 428 1.13 15.00 22.46
CA LEU A 428 2.06 14.13 21.73
C LEU A 428 3.10 14.90 20.92
N MET A 429 2.90 16.19 20.67
CA MET A 429 3.79 17.01 19.82
C MET A 429 4.33 18.26 20.50
N GLY A 430 3.66 18.78 21.54
CA GLY A 430 4.05 20.03 22.21
C GLY A 430 5.40 19.97 22.92
N VAL A 431 6.01 21.13 23.18
CA VAL A 431 7.34 21.24 23.83
C VAL A 431 7.34 20.72 25.27
N ASP A 432 6.19 20.78 25.95
CA ASP A 432 5.99 20.27 27.31
C ASP A 432 5.07 19.03 27.34
N GLY A 433 4.92 18.36 26.20
CA GLY A 433 4.11 17.15 26.05
C GLY A 433 4.72 15.88 26.65
N CYS A 434 4.21 14.73 26.22
CA CYS A 434 4.54 13.38 26.66
C CYS A 434 6.05 13.11 26.74
N VAL A 435 6.58 13.01 27.96
CA VAL A 435 8.01 12.70 28.20
C VAL A 435 8.37 11.26 27.84
N LYS A 436 7.37 10.36 27.77
CA LYS A 436 7.54 8.95 27.40
C LYS A 436 7.31 8.68 25.91
N ASN A 437 7.10 9.71 25.09
CA ASN A 437 6.98 9.57 23.64
C ASN A 437 8.35 9.77 22.97
N PRO A 438 9.06 8.70 22.58
CA PRO A 438 10.39 8.83 21.96
C PRO A 438 10.35 9.55 20.61
N ARG A 439 9.26 9.38 19.84
CA ARG A 439 9.11 10.01 18.52
C ARG A 439 8.89 11.52 18.62
N ARG A 440 8.19 11.97 19.67
CA ARG A 440 8.10 13.40 20.02
C ARG A 440 9.48 14.00 20.31
N ILE A 441 10.26 13.34 21.16
CA ILE A 441 11.60 13.82 21.52
C ILE A 441 12.50 13.91 20.27
N GLN A 442 12.41 12.92 19.38
CA GLN A 442 13.14 12.92 18.11
C GLN A 442 12.69 14.07 17.19
N ALA A 443 11.38 14.30 17.04
CA ALA A 443 10.84 15.39 16.24
C ALA A 443 11.28 16.77 16.75
N LEU A 444 11.24 16.99 18.08
CA LEU A 444 11.72 18.23 18.69
C LEU A 444 13.22 18.45 18.47
N LYS A 445 14.04 17.40 18.51
CA LYS A 445 15.47 17.49 18.18
C LYS A 445 15.68 17.86 16.71
N LYS A 446 14.98 17.19 15.78
CA LYS A 446 15.04 17.48 14.34
C LYS A 446 14.73 18.95 14.05
N ASN A 447 13.67 19.49 14.65
CA ASN A 447 13.28 20.89 14.47
C ASN A 447 14.33 21.88 15.00
N LYS A 448 14.95 21.59 16.15
CA LYS A 448 16.04 22.43 16.71
C LYS A 448 17.27 22.46 15.78
N TYR A 449 17.66 21.32 15.20
CA TYR A 449 18.77 21.26 14.26
C TYR A 449 18.48 22.03 12.96
N SER A 450 17.27 21.92 12.41
CA SER A 450 16.88 22.65 11.19
C SER A 450 16.88 24.17 11.39
N GLN A 451 16.42 24.65 12.56
CA GLN A 451 16.43 26.08 12.89
C GLN A 451 17.85 26.65 13.06
N GLN A 452 18.77 25.88 13.66
CA GLN A 452 20.18 26.29 13.78
C GLN A 452 20.89 26.37 12.41
N GLN A 453 20.57 25.48 11.48
CA GLN A 453 21.14 25.51 10.12
C GLN A 453 20.61 26.68 9.27
N GLN A 454 19.35 27.07 9.46
CA GLN A 454 18.79 28.24 8.79
C GLN A 454 19.39 29.57 9.31
N GLN A 455 19.64 29.68 10.62
CA GLN A 455 20.30 30.85 11.22
C GLN A 455 21.76 31.01 10.79
N GLN A 456 22.48 29.92 10.49
CA GLN A 456 23.85 30.00 9.96
C GLN A 456 23.90 30.42 8.48
N LYS A 457 22.86 30.13 7.68
CA LYS A 457 22.76 30.56 6.28
C LYS A 457 22.40 32.04 6.12
N SER A 458 21.69 32.64 7.08
CA SER A 458 21.31 34.07 7.04
C SER A 458 22.43 35.05 7.40
N VAL A 459 23.60 34.59 7.87
CA VAL A 459 24.75 35.45 8.22
C VAL A 459 25.70 35.67 7.03
N VAL A 460 25.50 34.97 5.90
CA VAL A 460 26.37 35.08 4.72
C VAL A 460 25.61 35.71 3.54
N VAL A 461 25.34 37.01 3.63
CA VAL A 461 25.10 37.87 2.46
C VAL A 461 26.12 39.01 2.49
N PRO A 462 27.16 39.00 1.65
CA PRO A 462 28.08 40.13 1.57
C PRO A 462 27.42 41.27 0.79
N THR A 463 27.29 42.43 1.45
CA THR A 463 27.05 43.71 0.78
C THR A 463 28.31 44.08 -0.01
N SER A 464 28.30 43.90 -1.32
CA SER A 464 29.38 44.41 -2.19
C SER A 464 29.28 45.93 -2.30
N GLN A 465 29.92 46.64 -1.37
CA GLN A 465 30.22 48.06 -1.52
C GLN A 465 31.33 48.23 -2.56
N VAL A 466 31.01 48.84 -3.70
CA VAL A 466 32.00 49.38 -4.64
C VAL A 466 32.55 50.67 -4.03
N ASN A 467 33.73 50.61 -3.43
CA ASN A 467 34.44 51.77 -2.89
C ASN A 467 35.37 52.35 -3.97
N VAL A 468 34.97 53.50 -4.54
CA VAL A 468 35.79 54.34 -5.40
C VAL A 468 36.75 55.14 -4.51
N MET A 469 38.03 54.75 -4.48
CA MET A 469 39.09 55.53 -3.85
C MET A 469 39.50 56.70 -4.76
N LYS A 470 39.07 57.91 -4.35
CA LYS A 470 39.60 59.19 -4.83
C LYS A 470 41.07 59.33 -4.41
N LYS A 471 41.96 59.51 -5.39
CA LYS A 471 43.26 60.18 -5.19
C LYS A 471 43.20 61.57 -5.80
N THR A 472 43.41 62.55 -4.94
CA THR A 472 43.60 63.97 -5.20
C THR A 472 44.88 64.23 -6.01
N THR A 473 44.78 65.06 -7.04
CA THR A 473 45.88 65.95 -7.46
C THR A 473 45.32 67.24 -8.01
N THR A 474 45.78 68.32 -7.40
CA THR A 474 45.57 69.73 -7.66
C THR A 474 46.22 70.21 -8.96
N GLY A 475 45.55 71.17 -9.64
CA GLY A 475 46.24 72.32 -10.22
C GLY A 475 46.34 72.38 -11.76
N GLY A 476 45.93 73.53 -12.31
CA GLY A 476 46.68 74.17 -13.39
C GLY A 476 45.98 74.28 -14.75
N GLN A 477 45.47 75.48 -15.04
CA GLN A 477 45.12 75.97 -16.37
C GLN A 477 46.33 76.00 -17.33
N LYS A 478 46.09 75.77 -18.64
CA LYS A 478 46.48 76.58 -19.82
C LYS A 478 46.40 75.72 -21.09
N LYS A 479 45.49 76.06 -22.01
CA LYS A 479 45.69 76.80 -23.28
C LYS A 479 46.53 76.06 -24.36
N VAL A 480 45.85 75.81 -25.51
CA VAL A 480 46.30 76.01 -26.91
C VAL A 480 47.45 75.05 -27.33
N THR A 481 47.39 74.28 -28.43
CA THR A 481 47.38 74.69 -29.85
C THR A 481 47.34 73.42 -30.71
N THR A 482 46.49 73.41 -31.72
CA THR A 482 46.73 73.06 -33.14
C THR A 482 47.61 71.85 -33.56
N THR A 483 47.10 71.21 -34.63
CA THR A 483 47.79 70.72 -35.85
C THR A 483 48.03 69.21 -36.04
N VAL A 484 47.16 68.62 -36.88
CA VAL A 484 47.46 67.88 -38.13
C VAL A 484 48.47 66.71 -38.06
N LYS A 485 47.99 65.48 -38.25
CA LYS A 485 47.96 64.77 -39.53
C LYS A 485 47.01 63.58 -39.47
#